data_AF-A0A8T4Y2M8-F1
#
_entry.id   AF-A0A8T4Y2M8-F1
#
_cell.length_a   1.000
_cell.length_b   1.000
_cell.length_c   1.000
_cell.angle_alpha   90.00
_cell.angle_beta   90.00
_cell.angle_gamma   90.00
#
_symmetry.space_group_name_H-M   'P 1'
#
loop_
_entity.id
_entity.type
_entity.pdbx_description
1 polymer ?
#
loop_
_entity_poly.entity_id
_entity_poly.type
_entity_poly.pdbx_seq_one_letter_code
_entity_poly.pdbx_strand_id
1 'polypeptide(L)' 'MNIFEYLCREAKKITELSLSDLKNRKYWVETESERRRLFIDMLGLSDYFNRRREPVKPTITGVIQRSG' A
#
# COMPACT_ATOMS: atom_id res chain seq x y z
N MET A 1 -7.49 2.90 -30.85
CA MET A 1 -7.02 2.67 -29.47
C MET A 1 -6.37 3.93 -28.97
N ASN A 2 -7.03 4.65 -28.07
CA ASN A 2 -6.49 5.86 -27.45
C ASN A 2 -5.72 5.53 -26.17
N ILE A 3 -5.03 6.52 -25.58
CA ILE A 3 -4.24 6.32 -24.36
C ILE A 3 -5.10 5.83 -23.19
N PHE A 4 -6.34 6.29 -23.08
CA PHE A 4 -7.26 5.90 -22.03
C PHE A 4 -7.65 4.42 -22.11
N GLU A 5 -8.04 3.94 -23.29
CA GLU A 5 -8.38 2.54 -23.53
C GLU A 5 -7.20 1.60 -23.26
N TYR A 6 -5.99 2.04 -23.64
CA TYR A 6 -4.76 1.31 -23.33
C TYR A 6 -4.57 1.19 -21.81
N LEU A 7 -4.66 2.31 -21.08
CA LEU A 7 -4.50 2.34 -19.63
C LEU A 7 -5.56 1.48 -18.93
N CYS A 8 -6.82 1.53 -19.35
CA CYS A 8 -7.88 0.69 -18.81
C CYS A 8 -7.60 -0.81 -19.04
N ARG A 9 -7.11 -1.19 -20.22
CA ARG A 9 -6.75 -2.58 -20.53
C ARG A 9 -5.60 -3.07 -19.67
N GLU A 10 -4.55 -2.28 -19.52
CA GLU A 10 -3.40 -2.67 -18.69
C GLU A 10 -3.76 -2.70 -17.21
N ALA A 11 -4.56 -1.75 -16.72
CA ALA A 11 -5.09 -1.79 -15.35
C ALA A 11 -5.90 -3.07 -15.10
N LYS A 12 -6.79 -3.45 -16.03
CA LYS A 12 -7.57 -4.70 -15.94
C LYS A 12 -6.67 -5.93 -15.86
N LYS A 13 -5.66 -6.04 -16.73
CA LYS A 13 -4.70 -7.17 -16.70
C LYS A 13 -3.96 -7.25 -15.36
N ILE A 14 -3.51 -6.11 -14.83
CA ILE A 14 -2.81 -6.04 -13.55
C ILE A 14 -3.74 -6.51 -12.41
N THR A 15 -5.01 -6.08 -12.43
CA THR A 15 -5.99 -6.48 -11.43
C THR A 15 -6.37 -7.97 -11.53
N GLU A 16 -6.58 -8.50 -12.74
CA GLU A 16 -6.91 -9.92 -12.95
C GLU A 16 -5.80 -10.88 -12.50
N LEU A 17 -4.54 -10.43 -12.58
CA LEU A 17 -3.37 -11.17 -12.10
C LEU A 17 -3.04 -10.87 -10.63
N SER A 18 -3.79 -9.98 -9.98
CA SER A 18 -3.57 -9.66 -8.58
C SER A 18 -3.92 -10.89 -7.73
N LEU A 19 -2.92 -11.39 -6.97
CA LEU A 19 -3.01 -12.58 -6.14
C LEU A 19 -3.06 -13.92 -6.90
N SER A 20 -2.92 -13.94 -8.23
CA SER A 20 -2.88 -15.20 -8.99
C SER A 20 -1.65 -16.07 -8.65
N ASP A 21 -0.60 -15.44 -8.12
CA ASP A 21 0.65 -16.05 -7.65
C ASP A 21 0.60 -16.50 -6.18
N LEU A 22 -0.50 -16.21 -5.47
CA LEU A 22 -0.63 -16.49 -4.05
C LEU A 22 -0.87 -17.99 -3.81
N LYS A 23 0.19 -18.71 -3.41
CA LYS A 23 0.12 -20.17 -3.24
C LYS A 23 -0.61 -20.59 -1.96
N ASN A 24 -0.05 -20.20 -0.81
CA ASN A 24 -0.52 -20.63 0.51
C ASN A 24 -0.08 -19.64 1.59
N ARG A 25 -0.53 -19.86 2.83
CA ARG A 25 -0.21 -19.00 3.98
C ARG A 25 1.29 -18.85 4.22
N LYS A 26 2.07 -19.93 4.09
CA LYS A 26 3.52 -19.89 4.32
C LYS A 26 4.20 -19.00 3.28
N TYR A 27 3.84 -19.14 2.02
CA TYR A 27 4.32 -18.29 0.92
C TYR A 27 4.01 -16.81 1.15
N TRP A 28 2.81 -16.48 1.66
CA TRP A 28 2.47 -15.09 2.00
C TRP A 28 3.40 -14.52 3.07
N VAL A 29 3.62 -15.25 4.16
CA VAL A 29 4.51 -14.81 5.24
C VAL A 29 5.95 -14.65 4.74
N GLU A 30 6.44 -15.57 3.91
CA GLU A 30 7.79 -15.53 3.34
C GLU A 30 7.99 -14.35 2.36
N THR A 31 6.93 -13.89 1.70
CA THR A 31 7.00 -12.82 0.68
C THR A 31 6.44 -11.48 1.12
N GLU A 32 5.87 -11.38 2.32
CA GLU A 32 5.18 -10.19 2.83
C GLU A 32 6.08 -8.94 2.77
N SER A 33 7.31 -9.06 3.26
CA SER A 33 8.29 -7.97 3.31
C SER A 33 8.55 -7.37 1.93
N GLU A 34 8.72 -8.23 0.93
CA GLU A 34 9.02 -7.83 -0.45
C GLU A 34 7.78 -7.24 -1.13
N ARG A 35 6.61 -7.85 -0.94
CA ARG A 35 5.33 -7.31 -1.43
C ARG A 35 5.06 -5.93 -0.85
N ARG A 36 5.34 -5.74 0.44
CA ARG A 36 5.21 -4.43 1.11
C ARG A 36 6.20 -3.41 0.57
N ARG A 37 7.44 -3.81 0.29
CA ARG A 37 8.45 -2.94 -0.35
C ARG A 37 7.97 -2.45 -1.72
N LEU A 38 7.52 -3.37 -2.58
CA LEU A 38 7.00 -3.04 -3.91
C LEU A 38 5.77 -2.12 -3.83
N PHE A 39 4.88 -2.36 -2.86
CA PHE A 39 3.71 -1.51 -2.62
C PHE A 39 4.10 -0.08 -2.24
N ILE A 40 5.05 0.08 -1.30
CA ILE A 40 5.56 1.40 -0.88
C ILE A 40 6.21 2.13 -2.08
N ASP A 41 6.93 1.39 -2.91
CA ASP A 41 7.60 1.93 -4.10
C ASP A 41 6.61 2.41 -5.16
N MET A 42 5.58 1.61 -5.45
CA MET A 42 4.50 2.00 -6.36
C MET A 42 3.76 3.27 -5.92
N LEU A 43 3.67 3.51 -4.61
CA LEU A 43 3.08 4.74 -4.07
C LEU A 43 4.04 5.94 -4.08
N GLY A 44 5.31 5.75 -4.49
CA GLY A 44 6.33 6.79 -4.41
C GLY A 44 6.70 7.17 -2.97
N LEU A 45 6.45 6.28 -2.00
CA LEU A 45 6.66 6.53 -0.57
C LEU A 45 7.99 5.98 -0.05
N SER A 46 8.81 5.36 -0.90
CA SER A 46 10.09 4.75 -0.51
C SER A 46 10.95 5.71 0.33
N ASP A 47 11.11 6.95 -0.12
CA ASP A 47 11.89 7.97 0.60
C ASP A 47 11.28 8.38 1.94
N TYR A 48 9.95 8.38 2.06
CA TYR A 48 9.26 8.73 3.30
C TYR A 48 9.49 7.68 4.39
N PHE A 49 9.54 6.39 4.01
CA PHE A 49 9.76 5.29 4.96
C PHE A 49 11.24 5.04 5.27
N ASN A 50 12.15 5.46 4.39
CA ASN A 50 13.60 5.35 4.62
C ASN A 50 14.15 6.44 5.56
N ARG A 51 13.41 7.54 5.73
CA ARG A 51 13.79 8.63 6.64
C ARG A 51 13.42 8.28 8.07
N ARG A 52 14.23 8.77 9.03
CA ARG A 52 13.90 8.66 10.44
C ARG A 52 12.61 9.44 10.69
N ARG A 53 11.59 8.78 11.25
CA ARG A 53 10.31 9.43 11.56
C ARG A 53 10.53 10.43 12.68
N GLU A 54 10.32 11.72 12.37
CA GLU A 54 10.35 12.76 13.40
C GLU A 54 9.19 12.55 14.39
N PRO A 55 9.41 12.83 15.70
CA PRO A 55 8.35 12.82 16.68
C PRO A 55 7.22 13.77 16.26
N VAL A 56 6.00 13.24 16.20
CA VAL A 56 4.83 14.06 15.90
C VAL A 56 4.56 14.96 17.11
N LYS A 57 4.34 16.26 16.87
CA LYS A 57 3.85 17.21 17.88
C LYS A 57 2.37 17.49 17.61
N PRO A 58 1.45 16.60 17.99
CA PRO A 58 0.05 16.77 17.68
C PRO A 58 -0.53 17.98 18.43
N THR A 59 -1.40 18.72 17.76
CA THR A 59 -2.25 19.71 18.43
C THR A 59 -3.52 19.01 18.87
N ILE A 60 -3.77 18.93 20.17
CA ILE A 60 -5.00 18.36 20.72
C ILE A 60 -6.10 19.40 20.58
N THR A 61 -7.11 19.10 19.77
CA THR A 61 -8.23 20.02 19.49
C THR A 61 -9.44 19.84 20.42
N GLY A 62 -9.46 18.77 21.21
CA GLY A 62 -10.52 18.49 22.18
C GLY A 62 -10.45 17.05 22.70
N VAL A 63 -11.23 16.78 23.76
CA VAL A 63 -11.37 15.44 24.36
C VAL A 63 -12.85 15.09 24.38
N ILE A 64 -13.22 13.96 23.78
CA ILE A 64 -14.60 13.46 23.82
C ILE A 64 -14.82 12.74 25.15
N GLN A 65 -15.70 13.27 26.00
CA GLN A 65 -16.21 12.52 27.14
C GLN A 65 -17.39 11.65 26.69
N ARG A 66 -17.31 10.34 26.94
CA ARG A 66 -18.42 9.41 26.76
C ARG A 66 -18.89 8.95 28.15
N SER A 67 -20.15 9.17 28.47
CA SER A 67 -20.83 8.47 29.56
C SER A 67 -21.05 7.01 29.14
N GLY A 68 -20.68 6.08 30.01
CA GLY A 68 -20.93 4.65 29.83
C GLY A 68 -22.41 4.28 29.94
#